data_AF-A0AAJ0DFZ6-F1
#
_entry.id   AF-A0AAJ0DFZ6-F1
#
_cell.length_a   1.000
_cell.length_b   1.000
_cell.length_c   1.000
_cell.angle_alpha   90.00
_cell.angle_beta   90.00
_cell.angle_gamma   90.00
#
_symmetry.space_group_name_H-M   'P 1'
#
loop_
_entity.id
_entity.type
_entity.pdbx_description
1 polymer ?
#
loop_
_entity_poly.entity_id
_entity_poly.type
_entity_poly.pdbx_seq_one_letter_code
_entity_poly.pdbx_strand_id
1 'polypeptide(L)'
;MVIPRERGLVRLYIQLASIRPEKGERFDRRKGGQAMIFEAAQNILKPYEISYEYCEWWTVYQIGQKLGNRYGMHGRVFLAGDAVHTHSPKAGQGMNVSMQDAYNLGWKIESVINGTAERSILST
;
A
#
# COMPACT_ATOMS: atom_id res chain seq x y z
N MET A 1 -10.34 -10.37 4.72
CA MET A 1 -9.54 -11.03 3.67
C MET A 1 -8.37 -11.73 4.36
N VAL A 2 -8.16 -13.00 4.02
CA VAL A 2 -7.12 -13.86 4.62
C VAL A 2 -6.05 -14.12 3.58
N ILE A 3 -4.79 -13.89 3.92
CA ILE A 3 -3.64 -14.13 3.04
C ILE A 3 -2.66 -15.04 3.78
N PRO A 4 -2.58 -16.33 3.42
CA PRO A 4 -1.50 -17.21 3.90
C PRO A 4 -0.14 -16.64 3.50
N ARG A 5 0.82 -16.74 4.40
CA ARG A 5 2.19 -16.24 4.23
C ARG A 5 3.18 -17.39 4.39
N GLU A 6 4.40 -17.11 4.01
CA GLU A 6 5.56 -17.95 4.29
C GLU A 6 5.73 -18.22 5.80
N ARG A 7 6.54 -19.22 6.15
CA ARG A 7 6.82 -19.60 7.55
C ARG A 7 5.58 -19.99 8.36
N GLY A 8 4.50 -20.40 7.69
CA GLY A 8 3.24 -20.78 8.34
C GLY A 8 2.46 -19.60 8.92
N LEU A 9 2.83 -18.36 8.59
CA LEU A 9 2.15 -17.17 9.06
C LEU A 9 0.87 -16.90 8.27
N VAL A 10 -0.04 -16.11 8.84
CA VAL A 10 -1.25 -15.66 8.15
C VAL A 10 -1.41 -14.16 8.35
N ARG A 11 -1.66 -13.44 7.26
CA ARG A 11 -2.03 -12.02 7.31
C ARG A 11 -3.55 -11.88 7.23
N LEU A 12 -4.12 -11.19 8.20
CA LEU A 12 -5.55 -10.88 8.24
C LEU A 12 -5.80 -9.41 7.95
N TYR A 13 -6.61 -9.15 6.93
CA TYR A 13 -7.18 -7.84 6.65
C TYR A 13 -8.59 -7.78 7.21
N ILE A 14 -8.73 -7.03 8.30
CA ILE A 14 -9.94 -6.91 9.09
C ILE A 14 -10.56 -5.53 8.86
N GLN A 15 -11.84 -5.51 8.49
CA GLN A 15 -12.58 -4.26 8.33
C GLN A 15 -13.13 -3.82 9.69
N LEU A 16 -12.71 -2.64 10.16
CA LEU A 16 -13.19 -2.06 11.41
C LEU A 16 -14.39 -1.17 11.10
N ALA A 17 -15.60 -1.66 11.36
CA ALA A 17 -16.85 -0.97 11.02
C ALA A 17 -17.13 0.26 11.92
N SER A 18 -16.61 0.27 13.15
CA SER A 18 -16.88 1.27 14.19
C SER A 18 -16.01 2.53 14.11
N ILE A 19 -15.16 2.64 13.09
CA ILE A 19 -14.19 3.72 12.97
C ILE A 19 -14.40 4.42 11.63
N ARG A 20 -15.54 5.08 11.49
CA ARG A 20 -15.66 6.16 10.51
C ARG A 20 -15.28 7.44 11.25
N PRO A 21 -14.07 7.98 11.06
CA PRO A 21 -13.83 9.34 11.51
C PRO A 21 -14.89 10.25 10.88
N GLU A 22 -15.37 11.25 11.63
CA GLU A 22 -16.20 12.28 11.03
C GLU A 22 -15.47 12.94 9.86
N LYS A 23 -16.23 13.54 8.93
CA LYS A 23 -15.70 14.05 7.67
C LYS A 23 -14.59 15.09 7.93
N GLY A 24 -13.32 14.69 7.80
CA GLY A 24 -12.15 15.54 8.03
C GLY A 24 -11.28 15.13 9.22
N GLU A 25 -11.74 14.22 10.08
CA GLU A 25 -10.93 13.69 11.18
C GLU A 25 -9.99 12.57 10.71
N ARG A 26 -8.76 12.58 11.21
CA ARG A 26 -7.85 11.45 11.03
C ARG A 26 -8.14 10.42 12.12
N PHE A 27 -8.14 9.14 11.75
CA PHE A 27 -8.19 8.08 12.74
C PHE A 27 -7.02 8.23 13.73
N ASP A 28 -7.35 8.33 15.01
CA ASP A 28 -6.34 8.30 16.07
C ASP A 28 -5.77 6.88 16.16
N ARG A 29 -4.60 6.69 15.56
CA ARG A 29 -3.85 5.43 15.57
C ARG A 29 -3.60 4.89 16.99
N ARG A 30 -3.67 5.74 18.02
CA ARG A 30 -3.51 5.34 19.43
C ARG A 30 -4.77 4.67 19.99
N LYS A 31 -5.95 4.91 19.38
CA LYS A 31 -7.23 4.31 19.79
C LYS A 31 -7.50 2.96 19.12
N GLY A 32 -6.84 2.67 17.99
CA GLY A 32 -6.88 1.37 17.32
C GLY A 32 -5.77 0.45 17.78
N GLY A 33 -5.96 -0.23 18.91
CA GLY A 33 -5.01 -1.23 19.40
C GLY A 33 -5.15 -2.57 18.66
N GLN A 34 -4.07 -3.36 18.64
CA GLN A 34 -4.05 -4.75 18.16
C GLN A 34 -5.21 -5.59 18.72
N ALA A 35 -5.55 -5.42 20.00
CA ALA A 35 -6.65 -6.12 20.66
C ALA A 35 -8.01 -5.86 20.00
N MET A 36 -8.31 -4.61 19.64
CA MET A 36 -9.56 -4.24 18.96
C MET A 36 -9.64 -4.87 17.56
N ILE A 37 -8.51 -4.87 16.83
CA ILE A 37 -8.44 -5.50 15.50
C ILE A 37 -8.74 -7.00 15.63
N PHE A 38 -8.19 -7.63 16.66
CA PHE A 38 -8.35 -9.06 16.88
C PHE A 38 -9.75 -9.44 17.36
N GLU A 39 -10.35 -8.66 18.26
CA GLU A 39 -11.74 -8.84 18.67
C GLU A 39 -12.71 -8.74 17.48
N ALA A 40 -12.48 -7.77 16.60
CA ALA A 40 -13.23 -7.66 15.35
C ALA A 40 -13.04 -8.91 14.47
N ALA A 41 -11.82 -9.45 14.39
CA ALA A 41 -11.55 -10.69 13.65
C ALA A 41 -12.30 -11.89 14.23
N GLN A 42 -12.27 -12.07 15.56
CA GLN A 42 -12.99 -13.13 16.25
C GLN A 42 -14.50 -13.05 15.99
N ASN A 43 -15.07 -11.85 16.06
CA ASN A 43 -16.49 -11.64 15.76
C ASN A 43 -16.84 -11.94 14.30
N ILE A 44 -16.00 -11.54 13.34
CA ILE A 44 -16.21 -11.80 11.90
C ILE A 44 -16.14 -13.30 11.59
N LEU A 45 -15.30 -14.06 12.29
CA LEU A 45 -15.07 -15.48 12.02
C LEU A 45 -16.06 -16.42 12.70
N LYS A 46 -16.94 -15.93 13.59
CA LYS A 46 -17.96 -16.77 14.24
C LYS A 46 -18.77 -17.56 13.20
N PRO A 47 -19.05 -18.85 13.45
CA PRO A 47 -18.83 -19.58 14.71
C PRO A 47 -17.41 -20.19 14.87
N TYR A 48 -16.51 -19.98 13.92
CA TYR A 48 -15.14 -20.48 14.04
C TYR A 48 -14.35 -19.65 15.05
N GLU A 49 -13.49 -20.33 15.81
CA GLU A 49 -12.61 -19.71 16.79
C GLU A 49 -11.24 -19.40 16.17
N ILE A 50 -10.67 -18.28 16.59
CA ILE A 50 -9.30 -17.90 16.26
C ILE A 50 -8.59 -17.38 17.51
N SER A 51 -7.35 -17.82 17.68
CA SER A 51 -6.37 -17.33 18.65
C SER A 51 -5.01 -17.18 17.95
N TYR A 52 -4.08 -16.48 18.57
CA TYR A 52 -2.69 -16.46 18.15
C TYR A 52 -1.79 -16.40 19.38
N GLU A 53 -0.64 -17.07 19.32
CA GLU A 53 0.40 -16.97 20.34
C GLU A 53 1.34 -15.79 20.05
N TYR A 54 1.55 -15.49 18.77
CA TYR A 54 2.51 -14.51 18.30
C TYR A 54 1.94 -13.64 17.18
N CYS A 55 2.18 -12.33 17.28
CA CYS A 55 1.87 -11.36 16.23
C CYS A 55 3.17 -10.66 15.83
N GLU A 56 3.68 -11.00 14.64
CA GLU A 56 4.92 -10.41 14.13
C GLU A 56 4.76 -8.91 13.83
N TRP A 57 3.59 -8.52 13.31
CA TRP A 57 3.31 -7.14 12.97
C TRP A 57 1.81 -6.87 12.79
N TRP A 58 1.40 -5.65 13.15
CA TRP A 58 0.05 -5.15 12.88
C TRP A 58 0.09 -3.67 12.48
N THR A 59 -0.97 -3.22 11.80
CA THR A 59 -1.17 -1.81 11.49
C THR A 59 -2.64 -1.50 11.29
N VAL A 60 -2.97 -0.22 11.34
CA VAL A 60 -4.23 0.30 10.83
C VAL A 60 -3.93 1.24 9.67
N TYR A 61 -4.59 0.97 8.54
CA TYR A 61 -4.55 1.82 7.37
C TYR A 61 -5.96 2.32 7.05
N GLN A 62 -6.04 3.53 6.54
CA GLN A 62 -7.27 4.09 6.02
C GLN A 62 -7.32 3.83 4.51
N ILE A 63 -8.48 3.42 4.01
CA ILE A 63 -8.67 3.24 2.57
C ILE A 63 -8.72 4.64 1.95
N GLY A 64 -7.74 4.93 1.10
CA GLY A 64 -7.70 6.13 0.28
C GLY A 64 -7.12 5.79 -1.09
N GLN A 65 -7.66 6.41 -2.12
CA GLN A 65 -7.07 6.42 -3.45
C GLN A 65 -6.68 7.85 -3.79
N LYS A 66 -5.44 8.02 -4.21
CA LYS A 66 -4.90 9.32 -4.63
C LYS A 66 -4.06 9.10 -5.86
N LEU A 67 -4.09 10.07 -6.76
CA LEU A 67 -3.32 10.08 -7.98
C LEU A 67 -2.77 11.49 -8.19
N GLY A 68 -1.48 11.58 -8.49
CA GLY A 68 -0.79 12.80 -8.85
C GLY A 68 -0.96 13.08 -10.33
N ASN A 69 -1.13 14.35 -10.69
CA ASN A 69 -1.35 14.77 -12.07
C ASN A 69 -0.04 14.81 -12.90
N ARG A 70 1.12 14.71 -12.25
CA ARG A 70 2.44 14.79 -12.89
C ARG A 70 3.42 13.84 -12.20
N TYR A 71 4.14 13.07 -13.01
CA TYR A 71 5.12 12.07 -12.59
C TYR A 71 6.56 12.56 -12.72
N GLY A 72 6.77 13.76 -13.26
CA GLY A 72 8.09 14.34 -13.36
C GLY A 72 8.06 15.81 -13.77
N MET A 73 9.22 16.43 -13.68
CA MET A 73 9.44 17.83 -13.98
C MET A 73 10.69 18.00 -14.85
N HIS A 74 10.53 18.67 -15.99
CA HIS A 74 11.59 19.04 -16.96
C HIS A 74 12.54 17.89 -17.37
N GLY A 75 12.07 16.64 -17.32
CA GLY A 75 12.90 15.45 -17.59
C GLY A 75 14.16 15.38 -16.71
N ARG A 76 14.07 15.84 -15.46
CA ARG A 76 15.16 15.85 -14.47
C ARG A 76 14.74 15.30 -13.13
N VAL A 77 13.52 15.63 -12.69
CA VAL A 77 12.95 15.13 -11.44
C VAL A 77 11.82 14.19 -11.79
N PHE A 78 11.79 13.01 -11.17
CA PHE A 78 10.78 11.99 -11.40
C PHE A 78 10.22 11.52 -10.07
N LEU A 79 8.93 11.16 -10.07
CA LEU A 79 8.21 10.55 -8.95
C LEU A 79 7.70 9.19 -9.42
N ALA A 80 7.78 8.21 -8.53
CA ALA A 80 7.34 6.84 -8.78
C ALA A 80 6.68 6.27 -7.51
N GLY A 81 5.78 5.32 -7.70
CA GLY A 81 5.10 4.61 -6.63
C GLY A 81 4.19 5.47 -5.76
N ASP A 82 4.18 5.19 -4.45
CA ASP A 82 3.33 5.86 -3.46
C ASP A 82 3.46 7.40 -3.43
N ALA A 83 4.52 7.97 -4.02
CA ALA A 83 4.68 9.40 -4.19
C ALA A 83 3.67 10.03 -5.18
N VAL A 84 3.15 9.24 -6.12
CA VAL A 84 2.25 9.69 -7.20
C VAL A 84 0.94 8.91 -7.24
N HIS A 85 0.88 7.70 -6.71
CA HIS A 85 -0.38 6.96 -6.63
C HIS A 85 -0.44 6.16 -5.35
N THR A 86 -1.58 6.20 -4.67
CA THR A 86 -1.84 5.30 -3.54
C THR A 86 -3.08 4.48 -3.85
N HIS A 87 -2.98 3.18 -3.67
CA HIS A 87 -4.07 2.25 -3.96
C HIS A 87 -4.64 1.65 -2.68
N SER A 88 -5.90 1.20 -2.76
CA SER A 88 -6.45 0.31 -1.74
C SER A 88 -5.65 -1.01 -1.71
N PRO A 89 -5.25 -1.51 -0.53
CA PRO A 89 -4.50 -2.76 -0.44
C PRO A 89 -5.36 -3.99 -0.75
N LYS A 90 -6.68 -3.83 -0.93
CA LYS A 90 -7.57 -4.94 -1.31
C LYS A 90 -7.09 -5.72 -2.53
N ALA A 91 -6.45 -5.05 -3.48
CA ALA A 91 -5.93 -5.66 -4.70
C ALA A 91 -4.42 -5.93 -4.69
N GLY A 92 -3.73 -5.68 -3.57
CA GLY A 92 -2.28 -5.92 -3.45
C GLY A 92 -1.40 -5.11 -4.42
N GLN A 93 -1.90 -4.00 -4.96
CA GLN A 93 -1.25 -3.31 -6.09
C GLN A 93 -0.09 -2.40 -5.71
N GLY A 94 -0.11 -1.77 -4.53
CA GLY A 94 0.80 -0.66 -4.20
C GLY A 94 2.27 -0.92 -4.54
N MET A 95 2.87 -1.95 -3.95
CA MET A 95 4.28 -2.30 -4.22
C MET A 95 4.51 -2.73 -5.67
N ASN A 96 3.61 -3.52 -6.26
CA ASN A 96 3.78 -4.06 -7.61
C ASN A 96 3.79 -2.93 -8.66
N VAL A 97 2.83 -2.02 -8.60
CA VAL A 97 2.76 -0.86 -9.51
C VAL A 97 3.94 0.08 -9.26
N SER A 98 4.31 0.32 -8.00
CA SER A 98 5.48 1.14 -7.67
C SER A 98 6.79 0.61 -8.26
N MET A 99 6.99 -0.71 -8.23
CA MET A 99 8.15 -1.33 -8.86
C MET A 99 8.11 -1.21 -10.39
N GLN A 100 6.93 -1.30 -11.00
CA GLN A 100 6.78 -1.13 -12.45
C GLN A 100 7.09 0.29 -12.91
N ASP A 101 6.73 1.33 -12.15
CA ASP A 101 7.14 2.70 -12.44
C ASP A 101 8.67 2.83 -12.50
N ALA A 102 9.35 2.30 -11.48
CA ALA A 102 10.80 2.35 -11.39
C ALA A 102 11.47 1.52 -12.49
N TYR A 103 10.92 0.34 -12.79
CA TYR A 103 11.39 -0.53 -13.88
C TYR A 103 11.25 0.17 -15.24
N ASN A 104 10.12 0.82 -15.50
CA ASN A 104 9.87 1.57 -16.72
C ASN A 104 10.81 2.77 -16.86
N LEU A 105 11.06 3.51 -15.78
CA LEU A 105 11.91 4.70 -15.81
C LEU A 105 13.41 4.35 -15.88
N GLY A 106 13.83 3.26 -15.24
CA GLY A 106 15.24 2.91 -15.05
C GLY A 106 16.01 2.76 -16.35
N TRP A 107 15.48 1.98 -17.30
CA TRP A 107 16.15 1.78 -18.60
C TRP A 107 16.17 3.07 -19.43
N LYS A 108 15.13 3.90 -19.36
CA LYS A 108 15.09 5.18 -20.09
C LYS A 108 16.17 6.14 -19.62
N ILE A 109 16.36 6.23 -18.30
CA ILE A 109 17.42 7.06 -17.71
C ILE A 109 18.80 6.55 -18.15
N GLU A 110 19.03 5.24 -18.05
CA GLU A 110 20.29 4.61 -18.45
C GLU A 110 20.62 4.90 -19.93
N SER A 111 19.66 4.71 -20.83
CA SER A 111 19.88 4.89 -22.27
C SER A 111 20.18 6.35 -22.64
N VAL A 112 19.57 7.31 -21.94
CA VAL A 112 19.87 8.73 -22.12
C VAL A 112 21.24 9.11 -21.57
N ILE A 113 21.63 8.57 -20.41
CA ILE A 113 22.97 8.80 -19.82
C ILE A 113 24.07 8.27 -20.73
N ASN A 114 23.87 7.08 -21.31
CA ASN A 114 24.83 6.43 -22.19
C ASN A 114 24.81 6.96 -23.64
N GLY A 115 23.92 7.92 -23.95
CA GLY A 115 23.81 8.49 -25.29
C GLY A 115 23.25 7.52 -26.34
N THR A 116 22.63 6.42 -25.93
CA THR A 116 22.02 5.43 -26.83
C THR A 116 20.58 5.77 -27.19
N ALA A 117 19.96 6.73 -26.50
CA ALA A 117 18.64 7.25 -26.81
C ALA A 117 18.53 8.76 -26.59
N GLU A 118 17.60 9.40 -27.31
CA GLU A 118 17.30 10.81 -27.12
C GLU A 118 16.57 11.07 -25.80
N ARG A 119 16.80 12.26 -25.22
CA ARG A 119 16.20 12.67 -23.94
C ARG A 119 14.66 12.71 -23.96
N SER A 120 14.04 12.77 -25.14
CA SER A 120 12.59 12.76 -25.35
C SER A 120 11.92 11.48 -24.82
N ILE A 121 12.64 10.35 -24.73
CA ILE A 121 12.06 9.11 -24.20
C ILE A 121 11.66 9.22 -22.72
N LEU A 122 12.26 10.16 -21.96
CA LEU A 122 11.96 10.39 -20.54
C LEU A 122 10.56 10.99 -20.30
N SER A 123 9.87 11.45 -21.34
CA SER A 123 8.47 11.93 -21.24
C SER A 123 7.42 10.88 -21.59
N THR A 124 7.85 9.70 -22.04
CA THR A 124 6.97 8.53 -22.23
C THR A 124 6.78 7.79 -20.92
#